data_AF-A0AAN8AVS9-F1
#
_entry.id   AF-A0AAN8AVS9-F1
#
_cell.length_a   1.000
_cell.length_b   1.000
_cell.length_c   1.000
_cell.angle_alpha   90.00
_cell.angle_beta   90.00
_cell.angle_gamma   90.00
#
_symmetry.space_group_name_H-M   'P 1'
#
loop_
_entity.id
_entity.type
_entity.pdbx_description
1 polymer ?
#
loop_
_entity_poly.entity_id
_entity_poly.type
_entity_poly.pdbx_seq_one_letter_code
_entity_poly.pdbx_strand_id
1 'polypeptide(L)'
;MAVSRSVTPFLTKYQTDEPVLPFFANDLAELLKNLLRRFIKRELLTDVTPQHLVRLDVTDKQSRVHPKAVDIGIGAETAIKVI
;
A
#
# COMPACT_ATOMS: atom_id res chain seq x y z
N MET A 1 6.18 7.84 7.15
CA MET A 1 6.20 8.64 5.90
C MET A 1 4.76 8.97 5.48
N ALA A 2 4.44 10.22 5.11
CA ALA A 2 3.05 10.63 4.80
C ALA A 2 2.48 9.83 3.62
N VAL A 3 1.26 9.30 3.75
CA VAL A 3 0.59 8.48 2.71
C VAL A 3 0.46 9.24 1.39
N SER A 4 0.20 10.55 1.46
CA SER A 4 0.11 11.43 0.28
C SER A 4 1.35 11.33 -0.63
N ARG A 5 2.55 11.25 -0.04
CA ARG A 5 3.81 11.14 -0.81
C ARG A 5 3.92 9.84 -1.60
N SER A 6 3.21 8.78 -1.20
CA SER A 6 3.16 7.52 -1.94
C SER A 6 2.18 7.56 -3.11
N VAL A 7 1.13 8.39 -3.03
CA VAL A 7 0.06 8.45 -4.04
C VAL A 7 0.33 9.49 -5.12
N THR A 8 0.98 10.62 -4.79
CA THR A 8 1.24 11.72 -5.73
C THR A 8 1.91 11.27 -7.04
N PRO A 9 2.99 10.45 -7.05
CA PRO A 9 3.64 10.06 -8.30
C PRO A 9 2.72 9.31 -9.27
N PHE A 10 1.85 8.45 -8.73
CA PHE A 10 0.85 7.73 -9.52
C PHE A 10 -0.15 8.73 -10.15
N LEU A 11 -0.72 9.62 -9.33
CA LEU A 11 -1.69 10.61 -9.82
C LEU A 11 -1.08 11.51 -10.91
N THR A 12 0.13 12.04 -10.67
CA THR A 12 0.79 12.92 -11.65
C THR A 12 1.14 12.21 -12.94
N LYS A 13 1.45 10.91 -12.90
CA LYS A 13 1.75 10.12 -14.10
C LYS A 13 0.53 9.95 -15.00
N TYR A 14 -0.66 9.81 -14.42
CA TYR A 14 -1.91 9.53 -15.15
C TYR A 14 -2.80 10.77 -15.37
N GLN A 15 -2.32 11.96 -15.02
CA GLN A 15 -2.99 13.24 -15.25
C GLN A 15 -2.29 14.04 -16.37
N THR A 16 -1.86 13.35 -17.42
CA THR A 16 -1.20 13.94 -18.61
C THR A 16 -1.79 13.33 -19.89
N ASP A 17 -1.52 13.95 -21.04
CA ASP A 17 -1.95 13.45 -22.35
C ASP A 17 -1.01 12.35 -22.92
N GLU A 18 -0.04 11.90 -22.14
CA GLU A 18 0.87 10.82 -22.53
C GLU A 18 0.13 9.48 -22.58
N PRO A 19 0.46 8.56 -23.52
CA PRO A 19 -0.21 7.27 -23.67
C PRO A 19 0.23 6.24 -22.62
N VAL A 20 0.14 6.59 -21.34
CA VAL A 20 0.62 5.78 -20.20
C VAL A 20 -0.36 4.70 -19.75
N LEU A 21 -1.59 4.69 -20.30
CA LEU A 21 -2.65 3.75 -19.94
C LEU A 21 -2.25 2.25 -19.94
N PRO A 22 -1.39 1.76 -20.87
CA PRO A 22 -0.94 0.36 -20.85
C PRO A 22 -0.23 -0.05 -19.54
N PHE A 23 0.31 0.89 -18.78
CA PHE A 23 1.01 0.63 -17.52
C PHE A 23 0.10 0.73 -16.29
N PHE A 24 -1.14 1.22 -16.45
CA PHE A 24 -2.03 1.60 -15.35
C PHE A 24 -2.28 0.48 -14.35
N ALA A 25 -2.60 -0.72 -14.84
CA ALA A 25 -2.91 -1.85 -13.97
C ALA A 25 -1.70 -2.25 -13.10
N ASN A 26 -0.50 -2.26 -13.68
CA ASN A 26 0.72 -2.66 -12.98
C ASN A 26 1.13 -1.59 -11.95
N ASP A 27 1.09 -0.32 -12.34
CA ASP A 27 1.43 0.78 -11.44
C ASP A 27 0.44 0.92 -10.29
N LEU A 28 -0.86 0.70 -10.55
CA LEU A 28 -1.88 0.70 -9.51
C LEU A 28 -1.68 -0.47 -8.55
N ALA A 29 -1.36 -1.66 -9.05
CA ALA A 29 -1.08 -2.82 -8.21
C ALA A 29 0.14 -2.58 -7.31
N GLU A 30 1.20 -1.97 -7.83
CA GLU A 30 2.40 -1.66 -7.05
C GLU A 30 2.13 -0.54 -6.01
N LEU A 31 1.33 0.48 -6.36
CA LEU A 31 0.86 1.48 -5.39
C LEU A 31 0.09 0.84 -4.24
N LEU A 32 -0.92 0.01 -4.56
CA LEU A 32 -1.76 -0.66 -3.57
C LEU A 32 -0.93 -1.61 -2.69
N LYS A 33 -0.01 -2.38 -3.28
CA LYS A 33 0.93 -3.23 -2.55
C LYS A 33 1.78 -2.44 -1.56
N ASN A 34 2.30 -1.28 -1.96
CA ASN A 34 3.08 -0.42 -1.08
C ASN A 34 2.26 0.19 0.07
N LEU A 35 0.97 0.46 -0.16
CA LEU A 35 0.05 0.88 0.91
C LEU A 35 -0.27 -0.28 1.87
N LEU A 36 -0.57 -1.47 1.33
CA LEU A 36 -0.93 -2.66 2.11
C LEU A 36 0.22 -3.17 2.98
N ARG A 37 1.49 -2.99 2.58
CA ARG A 37 2.67 -3.36 3.38
C ARG A 37 2.70 -2.76 4.79
N ARG A 38 1.94 -1.69 5.04
CA ARG A 38 1.81 -1.07 6.37
C ARG A 38 0.95 -1.90 7.33
N PHE A 39 0.07 -2.74 6.80
CA PHE A 39 -0.96 -3.45 7.57
C PHE A 39 -0.91 -4.97 7.38
N ILE A 40 -0.38 -5.44 6.24
CA ILE A 40 -0.34 -6.85 5.84
C ILE A 40 1.10 -7.33 5.85
N LYS A 41 1.30 -8.57 6.30
CA LYS A 41 2.59 -9.25 6.33
C LYS A 41 3.26 -9.26 4.96
N ARG A 42 4.57 -9.02 4.93
CA ARG A 42 5.33 -8.81 3.68
C ARG A 42 5.37 -10.07 2.81
N GLU A 43 5.42 -11.24 3.44
CA GLU A 43 5.39 -12.54 2.76
C GLU A 43 4.13 -12.72 1.89
N LEU A 44 2.99 -12.15 2.31
CA LEU A 44 1.73 -12.24 1.55
C LEU A 44 1.65 -11.24 0.38
N LEU A 45 2.58 -10.30 0.30
CA LEU A 45 2.63 -9.26 -0.74
C LEU A 45 3.82 -9.42 -1.69
N THR A 46 4.65 -10.44 -1.47
CA THR A 46 5.81 -10.75 -2.31
C THR A 46 5.34 -11.55 -3.52
N ASP A 47 5.75 -11.14 -4.72
CA ASP A 47 5.38 -11.75 -6.01
C ASP A 47 3.87 -11.92 -6.25
N VAL A 48 3.05 -11.09 -5.59
CA VAL A 48 1.60 -11.06 -5.78
C VAL A 48 1.23 -10.45 -7.12
N THR A 49 0.38 -11.15 -7.87
CA THR A 49 -0.24 -10.64 -9.09
C THR A 49 -1.35 -9.65 -8.75
N PRO A 50 -1.72 -8.73 -9.67
CA PRO A 50 -2.84 -7.82 -9.46
C PRO A 50 -4.15 -8.53 -9.06
N GLN A 51 -4.40 -9.72 -9.61
CA GLN A 51 -5.60 -10.52 -9.33
C GLN A 51 -5.61 -11.07 -7.89
N HIS A 52 -4.46 -11.50 -7.38
CA HIS A 52 -4.33 -11.94 -5.99
C HIS A 52 -4.49 -10.77 -5.02
N LEU A 53 -3.98 -9.58 -5.40
CA LEU A 53 -4.12 -8.38 -4.57
C LEU A 53 -5.59 -8.01 -4.33
N VAL A 54 -6.45 -8.12 -5.35
CA VAL A 54 -7.89 -7.83 -5.26
C VAL A 54 -8.63 -8.85 -4.39
N ARG A 55 -8.13 -10.09 -4.32
CA ARG A 55 -8.73 -11.18 -3.55
C ARG A 55 -8.16 -11.32 -2.13
N LEU A 56 -7.18 -10.50 -1.78
CA LEU A 56 -6.55 -10.55 -0.46
C LEU A 56 -7.59 -10.24 0.62
N ASP A 57 -7.80 -11.18 1.54
CA ASP A 57 -8.64 -10.95 2.70
C ASP A 57 -7.91 -10.09 3.73
N VAL A 58 -8.22 -8.79 3.74
CA VAL A 58 -7.67 -7.83 4.72
C VAL A 58 -8.30 -7.96 6.11
N THR A 59 -9.36 -8.76 6.25
CA THR A 59 -10.04 -9.01 7.52
C THR A 59 -9.40 -10.12 8.35
N ASP A 60 -8.69 -11.03 7.69
CA ASP A 60 -7.93 -12.10 8.34
C ASP A 60 -6.84 -11.53 9.25
N LYS A 61 -6.93 -11.87 10.54
CA LYS A 61 -5.97 -11.44 11.56
C LYS A 61 -4.60 -12.07 11.37
N GLN A 62 -4.53 -13.28 10.78
CA GLN A 62 -3.25 -13.96 10.54
C GLN A 62 -2.46 -13.29 9.42
N SER A 63 -3.15 -12.62 8.50
CA SER A 63 -2.54 -11.88 7.40
C SER A 63 -2.00 -10.50 7.81
N ARG A 64 -2.41 -9.98 8.97
CA ARG A 64 -2.02 -8.65 9.44
C ARG A 64 -0.66 -8.64 10.14
N VAL A 65 0.04 -7.53 10.04
CA VAL A 65 1.20 -7.26 10.89
C VAL A 65 0.75 -7.05 12.34
N HIS A 66 1.66 -7.27 13.29
CA HIS A 66 1.38 -6.99 14.70
C HIS A 66 1.02 -5.50 14.88
N PRO A 67 0.03 -5.12 15.71
CA PRO A 67 -0.39 -3.72 15.88
C PRO A 67 0.76 -2.74 16.18
N LYS A 68 1.75 -3.16 16.98
CA LYS A 68 2.95 -2.33 17.26
C LYS A 68 3.82 -2.07 16.02
N ALA A 69 3.78 -2.95 15.03
CA ALA A 69 4.56 -2.86 13.78
C ALA A 69 3.83 -2.12 12.64
N VAL A 70 2.56 -1.72 12.82
CA VAL A 70 1.79 -1.00 11.79
C VAL A 70 2.38 0.39 11.54
N ASP A 71 2.80 0.72 10.32
CA ASP A 71 3.27 2.07 9.99
C ASP A 71 2.09 3.03 9.77
N ILE A 72 1.73 3.77 10.82
CA ILE A 72 0.73 4.84 10.79
C ILE A 72 1.35 6.24 10.57
N GLY A 73 2.67 6.30 10.37
CA GLY A 73 3.43 7.54 10.24
C GLY A 73 3.73 8.23 11.57
N ILE A 74 4.84 8.97 11.59
CA ILE A 74 5.48 9.54 12.79
C ILE A 74 4.49 10.31 13.67
N GLY A 75 3.69 11.20 13.09
CA GLY A 75 2.76 12.02 13.88
C GLY A 75 1.67 11.21 14.60
N ALA A 76 1.16 10.14 13.97
CA ALA A 76 0.19 9.26 14.61
C ALA A 76 0.86 8.30 15.59
N GLU A 77 2.08 7.83 15.29
CA GLU A 77 2.87 7.00 16.21
C GLU A 77 3.14 7.73 17.52
N THR A 78 3.54 9.02 17.47
CA THR A 78 3.77 9.82 18.67
C THR A 78 2.52 10.04 19.53
N ALA A 79 1.33 10.05 18.92
CA ALA A 79 0.07 10.32 19.61
C ALA A 79 -0.63 9.05 20.14
N ILE A 80 -0.49 7.92 19.43
CA ILE A 80 -1.32 6.72 19.67
C ILE A 80 -0.49 5.52 20.13
N LYS A 81 0.78 5.40 19.69
CA LYS A 81 1.68 4.31 20.12
C LYS A 81 2.51 4.71 21.33
N VAL A 82 1.88 5.26 22.36
CA VAL A 82 2.55 5.56 23.63
C VAL A 82 2.80 4.23 24.37
N ILE A 83 3.97 3.63 24.09
CA ILE A 83 4.67 2.49 24.72
C ILE A 83 3.88 1.16 24.84
#